data_AF-A0A7S1R7T9-F1
#
_entry.id   AF-A0A7S1R7T9-F1
#
_cell.length_a   1.000
_cell.length_b   1.000
_cell.length_c   1.000
_cell.angle_alpha   90.00
_cell.angle_beta   90.00
_cell.angle_gamma   90.00
#
_symmetry.space_group_name_H-M   'P 1'
#
loop_
_entity.id
_entity.type
_entity.pdbx_description
1 polymer ?
#
loop_
_entity_poly.entity_id
_entity_poly.type
_entity_poly.pdbx_seq_one_letter_code
_entity_poly.pdbx_strand_id
1 'polypeptide(L)'
;CWLWAQGRPAEIRAEKGWISGDADCYRESFSQEGESGGSGAAPAQDAANRSAARKPAEAAARGRDFFKQWSVQQPTEIPGMRYFLESGGRGRCVRGFCECFPPYRGPLCKQTDPGALDSVRNFTGVLHYLTSDDPDDIADIRHSLPRLWERFNKRFDYPVVIFNDGLSEDHRRQIVLASENRIWFAYVDDYLDVPDMITKDPTRLAMLGEVKWSLGYRGMCRFRSGTIFLQPVLRNFQYAMTLDTDGYFPADVASDPLAAMHAGGHAYTFSHLLPDLPGAVKHFWDYSLMYMRMKDIDPRGTEILRQFVREEDVQWNYQLYMNDIEIVQLDWFRSDPYQDYFRYLDSIGGFWLHRWGDHAVRTIAVGMWLPKERVYEMDVPYGHQNYCRCSAAHPNLTCTREEDVGGKPPRWWVCAEPG
;
A
#
# COMPACT_ATOMS: atom_id res chain seq x y z
N CYS A 1 0.64 -4.90 -26.27
CA CYS A 1 0.68 -4.46 -27.68
C CYS A 1 -0.69 -3.92 -28.10
N TRP A 2 -0.76 -2.83 -28.87
CA TRP A 2 -1.72 -2.54 -29.97
C TRP A 2 -1.77 -1.03 -30.29
N LEU A 3 -1.95 -0.76 -31.59
CA LEU A 3 -2.01 0.54 -32.27
C LEU A 3 -3.38 1.21 -32.12
N TRP A 4 -3.35 2.55 -32.14
CA TRP A 4 -4.51 3.43 -32.05
C TRP A 4 -5.44 3.32 -33.27
N ALA A 5 -6.73 3.05 -33.03
CA ALA A 5 -7.81 3.34 -33.95
C ALA A 5 -8.62 4.54 -33.42
N GLN A 6 -8.43 5.66 -34.10
CA GLN A 6 -9.22 6.90 -34.15
C GLN A 6 -10.38 7.10 -33.14
N GLY A 7 -10.26 8.17 -32.35
CA GLY A 7 -11.37 8.81 -31.64
C GLY A 7 -10.92 9.54 -30.39
N ARG A 8 -11.10 10.87 -30.31
CA ARG A 8 -10.88 11.63 -29.06
C ARG A 8 -11.96 11.23 -28.05
N PRO A 9 -11.65 10.98 -26.77
CA PRO A 9 -12.69 10.85 -25.75
C PRO A 9 -13.36 12.22 -25.54
N ALA A 10 -14.62 12.32 -25.96
CA ALA A 10 -15.55 13.29 -25.42
C ALA A 10 -15.98 12.79 -24.03
N GLU A 11 -16.17 13.73 -23.10
CA GLU A 11 -16.63 13.57 -21.70
C GLU A 11 -15.53 13.20 -20.68
N ILE A 12 -14.98 14.24 -20.03
CA ILE A 12 -14.22 14.13 -18.78
C ILE A 12 -15.24 13.81 -17.68
N ARG A 13 -15.35 12.55 -17.26
CA ARG A 13 -15.98 12.25 -15.97
C ARG A 13 -14.99 12.57 -14.87
N ALA A 14 -15.43 13.39 -13.91
CA ALA A 14 -14.80 13.50 -12.60
C ALA A 14 -15.09 12.20 -11.82
N GLU A 15 -14.54 11.08 -12.29
CA GLU A 15 -14.64 9.80 -11.60
C GLU A 15 -13.74 9.87 -10.37
N LYS A 16 -14.39 9.93 -9.19
CA LYS A 16 -13.79 9.56 -7.91
C LYS A 16 -13.81 8.03 -7.86
N GLY A 17 -12.64 7.42 -7.85
CA GLY A 17 -12.43 5.97 -7.86
C GLY A 17 -10.94 5.70 -7.86
N TRP A 18 -10.44 4.87 -6.95
CA TRP A 18 -9.01 4.83 -6.64
C TRP A 18 -8.24 3.78 -7.41
N ILE A 19 -8.86 2.68 -7.82
CA ILE A 19 -8.41 1.75 -8.86
C ILE A 19 -9.61 0.82 -9.09
N SER A 20 -10.18 0.81 -10.29
CA SER A 20 -10.70 -0.45 -10.83
C SER A 20 -10.32 -0.49 -12.29
N GLY A 21 -9.59 -1.52 -12.67
CA GLY A 21 -9.13 -1.67 -14.03
C GLY A 21 -8.10 -2.77 -14.12
N ASP A 22 -8.57 -3.96 -14.48
CA ASP A 22 -7.77 -5.03 -15.07
C ASP A 22 -6.77 -4.43 -16.08
N ALA A 23 -5.53 -4.23 -15.66
CA ALA A 23 -4.42 -3.99 -16.57
C ALA A 23 -3.71 -5.32 -16.82
N ASP A 24 -4.48 -6.32 -17.26
CA ASP A 24 -3.95 -7.59 -17.72
C ASP A 24 -3.14 -7.35 -18.99
N CYS A 25 -1.82 -7.28 -18.83
CA CYS A 25 -0.90 -7.03 -19.93
C CYS A 25 0.27 -8.02 -19.95
N TYR A 26 0.06 -9.28 -19.57
CA TYR A 26 1.04 -10.35 -19.86
C TYR A 26 0.37 -11.69 -20.12
N ARG A 27 0.10 -11.98 -21.40
CA ARG A 27 -0.01 -13.36 -21.88
C ARG A 27 0.75 -13.51 -23.19
N GLU A 28 1.84 -14.26 -23.13
CA GLU A 28 2.29 -15.16 -24.18
C GLU A 28 3.27 -16.15 -23.54
N SER A 29 2.80 -17.35 -23.20
CA SER A 29 3.64 -18.49 -22.87
C SER A 29 3.69 -19.42 -24.09
N PHE A 30 4.89 -19.60 -24.64
CA PHE A 30 5.21 -20.74 -25.49
C PHE A 30 5.14 -22.02 -24.64
N SER A 31 4.31 -22.96 -25.07
CA SER A 31 4.29 -24.34 -24.56
C SER A 31 5.35 -25.18 -25.28
N GLN A 32 6.27 -25.79 -24.55
CA GLN A 32 6.82 -27.09 -24.93
C GLN A 32 7.00 -27.99 -23.71
N GLU A 33 6.48 -29.20 -23.89
CA GLU A 33 6.41 -30.34 -22.99
C GLU A 33 7.78 -30.96 -22.70
N GLY A 34 7.91 -31.60 -21.55
CA GLY A 34 9.04 -32.47 -21.21
C GLY A 34 8.73 -33.33 -19.98
N GLU A 35 8.48 -34.61 -20.23
CA GLU A 35 8.09 -35.63 -19.25
C GLU A 35 9.23 -36.13 -18.33
N SER A 36 8.79 -36.60 -17.15
CA SER A 36 9.26 -37.80 -16.39
C SER A 36 10.43 -37.69 -15.41
N GLY A 37 10.25 -38.30 -14.21
CA GLY A 37 11.36 -38.80 -13.39
C GLY A 37 11.23 -38.89 -11.85
N GLY A 38 10.28 -39.69 -11.34
CA GLY A 38 10.31 -40.55 -10.13
C GLY A 38 11.14 -40.31 -8.84
N SER A 39 10.45 -40.55 -7.71
CA SER A 39 10.88 -41.11 -6.38
C SER A 39 11.69 -40.20 -5.43
N GLY A 40 11.54 -40.19 -4.10
CA GLY A 40 10.68 -40.87 -3.12
C GLY A 40 11.13 -40.53 -1.68
N ALA A 41 10.29 -40.88 -0.71
CA ALA A 41 10.52 -40.99 0.75
C ALA A 41 10.40 -39.75 1.67
N ALA A 42 9.51 -39.89 2.67
CA ALA A 42 9.32 -39.11 3.89
C ALA A 42 9.76 -39.98 5.11
N PRO A 43 9.50 -39.62 6.39
CA PRO A 43 9.49 -38.31 7.06
C PRO A 43 10.37 -38.31 8.34
N ALA A 44 10.51 -37.17 9.02
CA ALA A 44 10.78 -37.17 10.46
C ALA A 44 10.07 -36.00 11.16
N GLN A 45 9.30 -36.37 12.17
CA GLN A 45 8.58 -35.52 13.12
C GLN A 45 9.57 -34.86 14.09
N ASP A 46 9.27 -33.64 14.55
CA ASP A 46 9.23 -33.41 15.99
C ASP A 46 8.39 -32.20 16.39
N ALA A 47 7.70 -32.36 17.50
CA ALA A 47 6.61 -31.55 17.99
C ALA A 47 7.04 -30.58 19.11
N ALA A 48 6.11 -29.64 19.37
CA ALA A 48 5.81 -29.06 20.68
C ALA A 48 6.70 -27.92 21.23
N ASN A 49 6.16 -26.69 21.19
CA ASN A 49 5.77 -25.95 22.41
C ASN A 49 5.26 -24.54 22.08
N ARG A 50 3.94 -24.35 21.96
CA ARG A 50 3.29 -23.02 21.98
C ARG A 50 1.88 -23.09 22.59
N SER A 51 1.78 -23.24 23.92
CA SER A 51 0.47 -23.22 24.62
C SER A 51 0.32 -22.14 25.70
N ALA A 52 1.32 -21.27 25.93
CA ALA A 52 1.26 -20.30 27.03
C ALA A 52 0.65 -18.93 26.69
N ALA A 53 0.51 -18.55 25.41
CA ALA A 53 0.12 -17.18 25.03
C ALA A 53 -1.38 -16.96 24.76
N ARG A 54 -2.22 -18.00 24.85
CA ARG A 54 -3.60 -17.97 24.30
C ARG A 54 -4.65 -17.27 25.18
N LYS A 55 -4.42 -17.16 26.50
CA LYS A 55 -5.45 -16.70 27.47
C LYS A 55 -5.70 -15.19 27.55
N PRO A 56 -4.74 -14.27 27.34
CA PRO A 56 -5.03 -12.82 27.40
C PRO A 56 -5.80 -12.28 26.18
N ALA A 57 -5.65 -12.91 25.01
CA ALA A 57 -6.19 -12.41 23.75
C ALA A 57 -7.73 -12.55 23.62
N GLU A 58 -8.31 -13.64 24.16
CA GLU A 58 -9.75 -13.91 24.06
C GLU A 58 -10.61 -13.00 24.94
N ALA A 59 -10.09 -12.54 26.08
CA ALA A 59 -10.79 -11.60 26.97
C ALA A 59 -10.83 -10.16 26.40
N ALA A 60 -9.79 -9.75 25.67
CA ALA A 60 -9.75 -8.44 24.99
C ALA A 60 -10.72 -8.36 23.80
N ALA A 61 -11.08 -9.49 23.17
CA ALA A 61 -11.98 -9.50 22.01
C ALA A 61 -13.45 -9.12 22.35
N ARG A 62 -13.97 -9.55 23.51
CA ARG A 62 -15.39 -9.32 23.87
C ARG A 62 -15.73 -7.90 24.32
N GLY A 63 -14.74 -7.02 24.50
CA GLY A 63 -14.93 -5.61 24.89
C GLY A 63 -14.80 -4.60 23.74
N ARG A 64 -14.47 -5.04 22.52
CA ARG A 64 -14.04 -4.16 21.42
C ARG A 64 -15.15 -3.66 20.50
N ASP A 65 -16.32 -4.27 20.50
CA ASP A 65 -17.48 -3.77 19.74
C ASP A 65 -17.88 -2.35 20.16
N PHE A 66 -17.64 -1.99 21.41
CA PHE A 66 -17.85 -0.63 21.91
C PHE A 66 -17.00 0.42 21.15
N PHE A 67 -15.80 0.07 20.69
CA PHE A 67 -14.92 1.01 19.98
C PHE A 67 -15.24 1.12 18.48
N LYS A 68 -15.88 0.11 17.89
CA LYS A 68 -16.27 0.12 16.46
C LYS A 68 -17.14 1.33 16.12
N GLN A 69 -18.06 1.73 16.99
CA GLN A 69 -18.90 2.92 16.78
C GLN A 69 -18.08 4.22 16.59
N TRP A 70 -16.97 4.35 17.33
CA TRP A 70 -16.09 5.52 17.28
C TRP A 70 -15.19 5.54 16.04
N SER A 71 -15.14 4.43 15.29
CA SER A 71 -14.47 4.39 13.99
C SER A 71 -15.39 4.92 12.89
N VAL A 72 -16.71 4.77 13.06
CA VAL A 72 -17.70 5.20 12.06
C VAL A 72 -18.06 6.69 12.21
N GLN A 73 -18.20 7.16 13.46
CA GLN A 73 -18.60 8.52 13.76
C GLN A 73 -17.46 9.52 13.53
N GLN A 74 -17.79 10.64 12.88
CA GLN A 74 -16.91 11.80 12.74
C GLN A 74 -17.47 12.96 13.56
N PRO A 75 -16.93 13.25 14.75
CA PRO A 75 -17.37 14.39 15.55
C PRO A 75 -17.21 15.70 14.78
N THR A 76 -18.29 16.50 14.73
CA THR A 76 -18.22 17.89 14.24
C THR A 76 -17.24 18.68 15.10
N GLU A 77 -16.38 19.46 14.46
CA GLU A 77 -15.45 20.33 15.15
C GLU A 77 -16.20 21.42 15.93
N ILE A 78 -15.89 21.57 17.22
CA ILE A 78 -16.39 22.65 18.07
C ILE A 78 -15.23 23.57 18.52
N PRO A 79 -15.48 24.85 18.87
CA PRO A 79 -14.43 25.78 19.28
C PRO A 79 -13.51 25.22 20.37
N GLY A 80 -12.19 25.30 20.14
CA GLY A 80 -11.16 24.82 21.05
C GLY A 80 -10.81 23.32 20.94
N MET A 81 -11.65 22.50 20.30
CA MET A 81 -11.41 21.06 20.14
C MET A 81 -10.10 20.77 19.40
N ARG A 82 -9.86 21.47 18.29
CA ARG A 82 -8.63 21.37 17.49
C ARG A 82 -7.37 21.54 18.33
N TYR A 83 -7.32 22.59 19.15
CA TYR A 83 -6.17 22.88 20.02
C TYR A 83 -5.86 21.69 20.93
N PHE A 84 -6.86 21.10 21.60
CA PHE A 84 -6.65 19.98 22.53
C PHE A 84 -6.28 18.65 21.87
N LEU A 85 -6.72 18.44 20.62
CA LEU A 85 -6.40 17.23 19.88
C LEU A 85 -5.00 17.29 19.29
N GLU A 86 -4.67 18.40 18.62
CA GLU A 86 -3.41 18.56 17.91
C GLU A 86 -2.23 18.80 18.84
N SER A 87 -2.39 19.61 19.89
CA SER A 87 -1.33 19.81 20.90
C SER A 87 -1.00 18.53 21.67
N GLY A 88 -1.99 17.65 21.86
CA GLY A 88 -1.80 16.36 22.50
C GLY A 88 -1.32 15.26 21.55
N GLY A 89 -1.27 15.51 20.24
CA GLY A 89 -0.92 14.49 19.24
C GLY A 89 -1.91 13.31 19.17
N ARG A 90 -3.16 13.52 19.59
CA ARG A 90 -4.18 12.44 19.71
C ARG A 90 -5.14 12.38 18.53
N GLY A 91 -5.08 13.36 17.65
CA GLY A 91 -5.97 13.53 16.51
C GLY A 91 -5.74 14.88 15.84
N ARG A 92 -6.56 15.18 14.84
CA ARG A 92 -6.62 16.49 14.19
C ARG A 92 -8.06 16.86 13.84
N CYS A 93 -8.28 18.13 13.52
CA CYS A 93 -9.54 18.56 12.90
C CYS A 93 -9.29 19.06 11.49
N VAL A 94 -10.08 18.55 10.54
CA VAL A 94 -9.95 18.77 9.11
C VAL A 94 -11.35 18.84 8.50
N ARG A 95 -11.59 19.80 7.59
CA ARG A 95 -12.89 19.99 6.92
C ARG A 95 -14.10 20.11 7.87
N GLY A 96 -13.91 20.63 9.10
CA GLY A 96 -15.00 20.85 10.06
C GLY A 96 -15.43 19.60 10.85
N PHE A 97 -14.70 18.50 10.73
CA PHE A 97 -14.80 17.35 11.64
C PHE A 97 -13.43 17.04 12.24
N CYS A 98 -13.40 16.18 13.25
CA CYS A 98 -12.15 15.73 13.85
C CYS A 98 -12.01 14.21 13.80
N GLU A 99 -10.78 13.76 13.67
CA GLU A 99 -10.40 12.35 13.64
C GLU A 99 -9.37 12.05 14.73
N CYS A 100 -9.48 10.89 15.36
CA CYS A 100 -8.51 10.41 16.35
C CYS A 100 -7.42 9.60 15.67
N PHE A 101 -6.21 9.66 16.21
CA PHE A 101 -5.10 8.80 15.79
C PHE A 101 -4.98 7.59 16.70
N PRO A 102 -4.53 6.43 16.21
CA PRO A 102 -4.30 5.28 17.07
C PRO A 102 -3.33 5.64 18.22
N PRO A 103 -3.54 5.10 19.43
CA PRO A 103 -4.63 4.20 19.86
C PRO A 103 -5.89 4.93 20.37
N TYR A 104 -6.02 6.25 20.14
CA TYR A 104 -7.07 7.06 20.74
C TYR A 104 -8.43 6.90 20.05
N ARG A 105 -9.50 6.97 20.87
CA ARG A 105 -10.92 6.81 20.50
C ARG A 105 -11.81 7.81 21.24
N GLY A 106 -13.07 7.84 20.82
CA GLY A 106 -14.12 8.65 21.44
C GLY A 106 -14.19 10.07 20.87
N PRO A 107 -15.19 10.84 21.28
CA PRO A 107 -15.51 12.13 20.66
C PRO A 107 -14.44 13.20 20.89
N LEU A 108 -13.56 13.01 21.88
CA LEU A 108 -12.45 13.92 22.22
C LEU A 108 -11.09 13.20 22.19
N CYS A 109 -11.00 12.02 21.57
CA CYS A 109 -9.78 11.20 21.52
C CYS A 109 -9.12 10.98 22.89
N LYS A 110 -9.95 10.74 23.92
CA LYS A 110 -9.49 10.51 25.32
C LYS A 110 -9.48 9.05 25.72
N GLN A 111 -10.28 8.22 25.05
CA GLN A 111 -10.31 6.79 25.31
C GLN A 111 -9.15 6.14 24.59
N THR A 112 -8.62 5.05 25.13
CA THR A 112 -7.49 4.31 24.55
C THR A 112 -7.98 2.91 24.21
N ASP A 113 -7.73 2.50 22.97
CA ASP A 113 -7.99 1.16 22.43
C ASP A 113 -6.64 0.53 22.06
N PRO A 114 -5.86 0.04 23.05
CA PRO A 114 -4.52 -0.49 22.82
C PRO A 114 -4.59 -1.91 22.22
N GLY A 115 -3.64 -2.24 21.35
CA GLY A 115 -3.49 -3.58 20.80
C GLY A 115 -2.96 -4.55 21.85
N ALA A 116 -3.33 -5.82 21.71
CA ALA A 116 -2.93 -6.89 22.63
C ALA A 116 -1.41 -7.04 22.79
N LEU A 117 -0.64 -6.64 21.77
CA LEU A 117 0.82 -6.75 21.76
C LEU A 117 1.56 -5.39 21.75
N ASP A 118 0.84 -4.26 21.82
CA ASP A 118 1.46 -2.93 21.68
C ASP A 118 2.49 -2.64 22.79
N SER A 119 2.26 -3.13 24.01
CA SER A 119 3.17 -2.92 25.14
C SER A 119 4.38 -3.86 25.20
N VAL A 120 4.37 -4.95 24.43
CA VAL A 120 5.46 -5.95 24.43
C VAL A 120 6.39 -5.83 23.23
N ARG A 121 5.98 -5.10 22.19
CA ARG A 121 6.85 -4.80 21.05
C ARG A 121 7.87 -3.73 21.42
N ASN A 122 9.08 -3.89 20.92
CA ASN A 122 10.14 -2.88 20.99
C ASN A 122 10.12 -1.89 19.81
N PHE A 123 9.13 -1.99 18.92
CA PHE A 123 8.89 -1.07 17.81
C PHE A 123 7.39 -0.82 17.64
N THR A 124 7.05 0.24 16.91
CA THR A 124 5.66 0.61 16.58
C THR A 124 5.41 0.43 15.09
N GLY A 125 4.35 -0.31 14.75
CA GLY A 125 3.93 -0.56 13.37
C GLY A 125 2.46 -0.24 13.15
N VAL A 126 2.10 0.09 11.90
CA VAL A 126 0.72 0.35 11.47
C VAL A 126 0.49 -0.31 10.12
N LEU A 127 -0.70 -0.87 9.91
CA LEU A 127 -1.15 -1.34 8.61
C LEU A 127 -2.00 -0.25 7.97
N HIS A 128 -1.94 -0.06 6.66
CA HIS A 128 -2.82 0.90 6.03
C HIS A 128 -3.30 0.51 4.64
N TYR A 129 -4.48 1.04 4.33
CA TYR A 129 -5.17 0.98 3.04
C TYR A 129 -5.48 2.39 2.57
N LEU A 130 -5.83 2.50 1.30
CA LEU A 130 -6.29 3.73 0.67
C LEU A 130 -7.48 3.40 -0.21
N THR A 131 -8.64 4.00 0.04
CA THR A 131 -9.91 3.65 -0.62
C THR A 131 -10.74 4.89 -0.91
N SER A 132 -11.57 4.87 -1.97
CA SER A 132 -12.70 5.81 -2.08
C SER A 132 -13.98 5.25 -1.49
N ASP A 133 -15.01 6.10 -1.59
CA ASP A 133 -16.43 5.79 -1.47
C ASP A 133 -17.01 5.06 -2.69
N ASP A 134 -16.19 4.59 -3.64
CA ASP A 134 -16.65 3.79 -4.78
C ASP A 134 -17.09 2.38 -4.34
N PRO A 135 -18.28 1.88 -4.75
CA PRO A 135 -18.78 0.58 -4.33
C PRO A 135 -17.85 -0.61 -4.62
N ASP A 136 -17.07 -0.57 -5.69
CA ASP A 136 -16.14 -1.66 -6.03
C ASP A 136 -14.92 -1.65 -5.09
N ASP A 137 -14.34 -0.47 -4.81
CA ASP A 137 -13.28 -0.31 -3.80
C ASP A 137 -13.76 -0.82 -2.43
N ILE A 138 -15.02 -0.54 -2.08
CA ILE A 138 -15.64 -1.00 -0.84
C ILE A 138 -15.84 -2.52 -0.83
N ALA A 139 -16.24 -3.12 -1.96
CA ALA A 139 -16.35 -4.56 -2.07
C ALA A 139 -14.99 -5.25 -1.91
N ASP A 140 -13.93 -4.67 -2.48
CA ASP A 140 -12.56 -5.17 -2.41
C ASP A 140 -12.01 -5.14 -0.98
N ILE A 141 -12.05 -3.98 -0.32
CA ILE A 141 -11.51 -3.86 1.04
C ILE A 141 -12.30 -4.72 2.05
N ARG A 142 -13.61 -4.92 1.82
CA ARG A 142 -14.45 -5.84 2.62
C ARG A 142 -14.11 -7.31 2.40
N HIS A 143 -13.43 -7.65 1.31
CA HIS A 143 -12.88 -8.98 1.07
C HIS A 143 -11.45 -9.13 1.64
N SER A 144 -10.64 -8.07 1.55
CA SER A 144 -9.27 -8.04 2.05
C SER A 144 -9.18 -8.06 3.58
N LEU A 145 -9.93 -7.20 4.28
CA LEU A 145 -9.84 -7.04 5.73
C LEU A 145 -10.16 -8.30 6.56
N PRO A 146 -11.15 -9.14 6.23
CA PRO A 146 -11.35 -10.42 6.90
C PRO A 146 -10.13 -11.34 6.76
N ARG A 147 -9.54 -11.45 5.55
CA ARG A 147 -8.34 -12.27 5.32
C ARG A 147 -7.13 -11.71 6.03
N LEU A 148 -6.96 -10.38 6.04
CA LEU A 148 -5.94 -9.71 6.83
C LEU A 148 -6.04 -10.13 8.30
N TRP A 149 -7.25 -10.11 8.89
CA TRP A 149 -7.46 -10.53 10.27
C TRP A 149 -7.16 -12.03 10.46
N GLU A 150 -7.82 -12.89 9.68
CA GLU A 150 -7.78 -14.33 9.86
C GLU A 150 -6.40 -14.94 9.63
N ARG A 151 -5.68 -14.43 8.62
CA ARG A 151 -4.40 -14.99 8.16
C ARG A 151 -3.20 -14.33 8.82
N PHE A 152 -3.36 -13.13 9.38
CA PHE A 152 -2.25 -12.37 9.96
C PHE A 152 -2.63 -11.68 11.26
N ASN A 153 -3.46 -10.63 11.19
CA ASN A 153 -3.52 -9.61 12.23
C ASN A 153 -4.25 -10.07 13.50
N LYS A 154 -5.02 -11.16 13.51
CA LYS A 154 -5.55 -11.74 14.76
C LYS A 154 -4.46 -12.15 15.76
N ARG A 155 -3.26 -12.47 15.26
CA ARG A 155 -2.11 -12.87 16.08
C ARG A 155 -1.27 -11.69 16.54
N PHE A 156 -1.33 -10.57 15.82
CA PHE A 156 -0.41 -9.44 15.99
C PHE A 156 -1.14 -8.18 16.47
N ASP A 157 -2.36 -7.92 16.03
CA ASP A 157 -3.22 -6.84 16.50
C ASP A 157 -2.60 -5.45 16.29
N TYR A 158 -2.00 -5.22 15.11
CA TYR A 158 -1.59 -3.90 14.67
C TYR A 158 -2.82 -3.03 14.35
N PRO A 159 -2.77 -1.71 14.60
CA PRO A 159 -3.82 -0.81 14.15
C PRO A 159 -3.86 -0.74 12.61
N VAL A 160 -5.06 -0.66 12.05
CA VAL A 160 -5.29 -0.47 10.62
C VAL A 160 -5.78 0.95 10.38
N VAL A 161 -5.07 1.72 9.56
CA VAL A 161 -5.46 3.07 9.13
C VAL A 161 -5.96 3.03 7.70
N ILE A 162 -7.16 3.55 7.45
CA ILE A 162 -7.75 3.62 6.12
C ILE A 162 -7.76 5.08 5.69
N PHE A 163 -6.87 5.40 4.77
CA PHE A 163 -6.84 6.70 4.11
C PHE A 163 -7.99 6.81 3.12
N ASN A 164 -8.63 7.98 3.04
CA ASN A 164 -9.75 8.25 2.15
C ASN A 164 -9.90 9.74 1.86
N ASP A 165 -10.60 10.11 0.78
CA ASP A 165 -10.89 11.50 0.37
C ASP A 165 -12.36 11.92 0.57
N GLY A 166 -13.11 11.18 1.39
CA GLY A 166 -14.50 11.51 1.72
C GLY A 166 -15.44 10.31 1.79
N LEU A 167 -15.03 9.27 2.51
CA LEU A 167 -15.84 8.07 2.68
C LEU A 167 -17.16 8.37 3.42
N SER A 168 -18.28 7.81 2.96
CA SER A 168 -19.58 7.95 3.61
C SER A 168 -19.64 7.22 4.94
N GLU A 169 -20.58 7.62 5.81
CA GLU A 169 -20.80 6.93 7.08
C GLU A 169 -21.25 5.47 6.87
N ASP A 170 -22.06 5.21 5.84
CA ASP A 170 -22.50 3.86 5.50
C ASP A 170 -21.33 2.97 5.08
N HIS A 171 -20.49 3.42 4.15
CA HIS A 171 -19.32 2.65 3.74
C HIS A 171 -18.30 2.49 4.87
N ARG A 172 -18.07 3.50 5.73
CA ARG A 172 -17.29 3.32 6.97
C ARG A 172 -17.86 2.21 7.84
N ARG A 173 -19.18 2.17 8.01
CA ARG A 173 -19.86 1.12 8.78
C ARG A 173 -19.68 -0.25 8.13
N GLN A 174 -19.84 -0.38 6.82
CA GLN A 174 -19.64 -1.64 6.11
C GLN A 174 -18.20 -2.17 6.28
N ILE A 175 -17.20 -1.29 6.17
CA ILE A 175 -15.78 -1.63 6.37
C ILE A 175 -15.52 -2.10 7.80
N VAL A 176 -15.98 -1.35 8.80
CA VAL A 176 -15.75 -1.68 10.23
C VAL A 176 -16.45 -2.98 10.62
N LEU A 177 -17.59 -3.30 10.03
CA LEU A 177 -18.32 -4.55 10.29
C LEU A 177 -17.74 -5.76 9.55
N ALA A 178 -16.93 -5.56 8.51
CA ALA A 178 -16.37 -6.66 7.74
C ALA A 178 -15.26 -7.42 8.50
N SER A 179 -14.65 -6.83 9.52
CA SER A 179 -13.47 -7.40 10.16
C SER A 179 -13.33 -7.00 11.63
N GLU A 180 -12.63 -7.83 12.41
CA GLU A 180 -12.28 -7.57 13.80
C GLU A 180 -10.98 -6.75 13.97
N ASN A 181 -10.37 -6.33 12.85
CA ASN A 181 -9.25 -5.39 12.88
C ASN A 181 -9.65 -4.08 13.59
N ARG A 182 -8.72 -3.52 14.38
CA ARG A 182 -8.89 -2.17 14.93
C ARG A 182 -8.65 -1.15 13.82
N ILE A 183 -9.72 -0.49 13.36
CA ILE A 183 -9.68 0.39 12.18
C ILE A 183 -9.79 1.86 12.60
N TRP A 184 -8.97 2.74 12.01
CA TRP A 184 -9.08 4.20 12.06
C TRP A 184 -9.22 4.73 10.63
N PHE A 185 -10.02 5.77 10.43
CA PHE A 185 -10.07 6.47 9.16
C PHE A 185 -9.26 7.76 9.24
N ALA A 186 -8.51 8.06 8.19
CA ALA A 186 -7.71 9.27 8.07
C ALA A 186 -8.05 9.98 6.76
N TYR A 187 -8.55 11.21 6.84
CA TYR A 187 -8.90 11.98 5.65
C TYR A 187 -7.66 12.53 4.93
N VAL A 188 -7.63 12.48 3.61
CA VAL A 188 -6.57 13.05 2.78
C VAL A 188 -7.07 14.35 2.17
N ASP A 189 -6.53 15.47 2.63
CA ASP A 189 -6.95 16.81 2.24
C ASP A 189 -6.23 17.37 1.01
N ASP A 190 -5.05 16.84 0.69
CA ASP A 190 -4.20 17.25 -0.44
C ASP A 190 -4.33 16.33 -1.67
N TYR A 191 -5.36 15.49 -1.71
CA TYR A 191 -5.46 14.39 -2.66
C TYR A 191 -5.51 14.83 -4.14
N LEU A 192 -6.25 15.90 -4.43
CA LEU A 192 -6.43 16.46 -5.78
C LEU A 192 -5.80 17.86 -5.90
N ASP A 193 -4.69 18.09 -5.20
CA ASP A 193 -3.95 19.35 -5.23
C ASP A 193 -3.13 19.50 -6.52
N VAL A 194 -3.82 19.71 -7.66
CA VAL A 194 -3.19 19.99 -8.95
C VAL A 194 -2.48 21.36 -8.89
N PRO A 195 -1.17 21.46 -9.16
CA PRO A 195 -0.42 22.70 -9.03
C PRO A 195 -0.94 23.84 -9.92
N ASP A 196 -0.84 25.05 -9.41
CA ASP A 196 -1.15 26.30 -10.13
C ASP A 196 -0.44 26.41 -11.49
N MET A 197 0.79 25.89 -11.59
CA MET A 197 1.56 25.89 -12.83
C MET A 197 0.92 25.06 -13.96
N ILE A 198 -0.06 24.22 -13.63
CA ILE A 198 -0.89 23.47 -14.59
C ILE A 198 -2.22 24.18 -14.77
N THR A 199 -2.93 24.48 -13.67
CA THR A 199 -4.30 25.00 -13.73
C THR A 199 -4.39 26.43 -14.29
N LYS A 200 -3.32 27.24 -14.15
CA LYS A 200 -3.24 28.62 -14.67
C LYS A 200 -2.60 28.74 -16.04
N ASP A 201 -2.05 27.65 -16.59
CA ASP A 201 -1.49 27.61 -17.94
C ASP A 201 -2.48 26.92 -18.90
N PRO A 202 -3.04 27.63 -19.89
CA PRO A 202 -4.06 27.05 -20.78
C PRO A 202 -3.60 25.81 -21.56
N THR A 203 -2.31 25.75 -21.92
CA THR A 203 -1.75 24.60 -22.66
C THR A 203 -1.64 23.39 -21.75
N ARG A 204 -1.11 23.56 -20.54
CA ARG A 204 -1.00 22.47 -19.55
C ARG A 204 -2.36 22.02 -19.04
N LEU A 205 -3.31 22.94 -18.87
CA LEU A 205 -4.68 22.61 -18.52
C LEU A 205 -5.35 21.77 -19.62
N ALA A 206 -5.13 22.08 -20.89
CA ALA A 206 -5.59 21.24 -22.00
C ALA A 206 -4.95 19.84 -21.93
N MET A 207 -3.63 19.76 -21.74
CA MET A 207 -2.93 18.49 -21.59
C MET A 207 -3.44 17.66 -20.41
N LEU A 208 -3.79 18.29 -19.29
CA LEU A 208 -4.34 17.61 -18.11
C LEU A 208 -5.57 16.75 -18.44
N GLY A 209 -6.39 17.23 -19.38
CA GLY A 209 -7.60 16.56 -19.88
C GLY A 209 -7.36 15.52 -20.98
N GLU A 210 -6.17 15.47 -21.57
CA GLU A 210 -5.80 14.47 -22.60
C GLU A 210 -5.20 13.19 -22.01
N VAL A 211 -4.83 13.22 -20.73
CA VAL A 211 -4.27 12.05 -20.03
C VAL A 211 -5.38 11.02 -19.77
N LYS A 212 -5.19 9.80 -20.29
CA LYS A 212 -6.20 8.73 -20.20
C LYS A 212 -6.56 8.28 -18.78
N TRP A 213 -5.66 8.51 -17.81
CA TRP A 213 -5.85 8.09 -16.42
C TRP A 213 -6.62 9.15 -15.63
N SER A 214 -7.50 8.72 -14.73
CA SER A 214 -8.32 9.63 -13.93
C SER A 214 -7.47 10.56 -13.07
N LEU A 215 -8.05 11.70 -12.67
CA LEU A 215 -7.40 12.61 -11.72
C LEU A 215 -7.21 11.95 -10.35
N GLY A 216 -8.17 11.13 -9.92
CA GLY A 216 -8.05 10.33 -8.70
C GLY A 216 -6.81 9.43 -8.76
N TYR A 217 -6.71 8.58 -9.77
CA TYR A 217 -5.57 7.66 -9.89
C TYR A 217 -4.22 8.38 -9.92
N ARG A 218 -4.13 9.54 -10.58
CA ARG A 218 -2.92 10.39 -10.57
C ARG A 218 -2.63 11.02 -9.21
N GLY A 219 -3.66 11.52 -8.52
CA GLY A 219 -3.56 11.99 -7.14
C GLY A 219 -3.12 10.88 -6.19
N MET A 220 -3.51 9.64 -6.47
CA MET A 220 -3.14 8.46 -5.67
C MET A 220 -1.65 8.19 -5.81
N CYS A 221 -1.16 8.12 -7.05
CA CYS A 221 0.26 7.95 -7.31
C CYS A 221 1.07 9.08 -6.63
N ARG A 222 0.60 10.34 -6.71
CA ARG A 222 1.27 11.46 -6.02
C ARG A 222 1.28 11.27 -4.49
N PHE A 223 0.13 10.96 -3.90
CA PHE A 223 0.00 10.78 -2.45
C PHE A 223 0.90 9.65 -1.93
N ARG A 224 0.89 8.49 -2.59
CA ARG A 224 1.73 7.32 -2.25
C ARG A 224 3.22 7.54 -2.53
N SER A 225 3.55 8.47 -3.43
CA SER A 225 4.92 8.87 -3.71
C SER A 225 5.55 9.72 -2.62
N GLY A 226 4.77 10.44 -1.81
CA GLY A 226 5.37 11.41 -0.87
C GLY A 226 4.54 11.80 0.34
N THR A 227 3.34 12.33 0.13
CA THR A 227 2.62 13.01 1.23
C THR A 227 2.03 12.04 2.25
N ILE A 228 1.83 10.75 1.89
CA ILE A 228 1.35 9.71 2.82
C ILE A 228 2.23 9.60 4.08
N PHE A 229 3.56 9.66 3.95
CA PHE A 229 4.47 9.47 5.09
C PHE A 229 4.45 10.62 6.09
N LEU A 230 4.02 11.78 5.62
CA LEU A 230 3.90 13.00 6.41
C LEU A 230 2.55 13.11 7.10
N GLN A 231 1.61 12.19 6.81
CA GLN A 231 0.29 12.22 7.41
C GLN A 231 0.39 12.11 8.95
N PRO A 232 -0.25 13.04 9.71
CA PRO A 232 -0.10 13.09 11.16
C PRO A 232 -0.51 11.79 11.89
N VAL A 233 -1.45 11.04 11.33
CA VAL A 233 -1.88 9.73 11.86
C VAL A 233 -0.74 8.71 11.92
N LEU A 234 0.28 8.84 11.07
CA LEU A 234 1.44 7.96 11.03
C LEU A 234 2.59 8.41 11.95
N ARG A 235 2.51 9.59 12.57
CA ARG A 235 3.65 10.25 13.24
C ARG A 235 4.30 9.38 14.32
N ASN A 236 3.50 8.62 15.05
CA ASN A 236 3.96 7.83 16.20
C ASN A 236 4.34 6.39 15.82
N PHE A 237 4.42 6.08 14.52
CA PHE A 237 4.85 4.78 14.02
C PHE A 237 6.25 4.85 13.42
N GLN A 238 7.00 3.76 13.57
CA GLN A 238 8.32 3.57 12.96
C GLN A 238 8.17 2.88 11.60
N TYR A 239 7.23 1.95 11.50
CA TYR A 239 6.97 1.17 10.29
C TYR A 239 5.52 1.30 9.84
N ALA A 240 5.30 1.37 8.54
CA ALA A 240 3.98 1.30 7.93
C ALA A 240 3.98 0.15 6.90
N MET A 241 2.97 -0.71 6.97
CA MET A 241 2.73 -1.76 5.99
C MET A 241 1.52 -1.40 5.14
N THR A 242 1.73 -1.31 3.83
CA THR A 242 0.68 -1.02 2.85
C THR A 242 0.05 -2.32 2.37
N LEU A 243 -1.27 -2.33 2.22
CA LEU A 243 -1.98 -3.27 1.35
C LEU A 243 -2.93 -2.46 0.46
N ASP A 244 -2.99 -2.80 -0.83
CA ASP A 244 -4.05 -2.33 -1.71
C ASP A 244 -5.42 -2.93 -1.34
N THR A 245 -6.51 -2.28 -1.74
CA THR A 245 -7.89 -2.67 -1.38
C THR A 245 -8.24 -4.06 -1.86
N ASP A 246 -7.77 -4.45 -3.05
CA ASP A 246 -7.88 -5.77 -3.66
C ASP A 246 -6.64 -6.66 -3.41
N GLY A 247 -5.71 -6.21 -2.57
CA GLY A 247 -4.57 -7.00 -2.08
C GLY A 247 -4.92 -7.77 -0.81
N TYR A 248 -4.59 -9.06 -0.72
CA TYR A 248 -4.97 -9.91 0.42
C TYR A 248 -4.02 -11.10 0.60
N PHE A 249 -4.19 -11.82 1.71
CA PHE A 249 -3.44 -13.02 2.04
C PHE A 249 -4.22 -14.29 1.65
N PRO A 250 -3.81 -15.02 0.59
CA PRO A 250 -4.45 -16.27 0.18
C PRO A 250 -4.12 -17.47 1.09
N ALA A 251 -3.17 -17.31 2.01
CA ALA A 251 -2.75 -18.31 3.00
C ALA A 251 -2.36 -17.64 4.34
N ASP A 252 -2.13 -18.44 5.38
CA ASP A 252 -1.65 -17.94 6.67
C ASP A 252 -0.24 -17.35 6.57
N VAL A 253 -0.01 -16.13 7.07
CA VAL A 253 1.32 -15.53 7.07
C VAL A 253 2.18 -16.15 8.20
N ALA A 254 3.29 -16.81 7.90
CA ALA A 254 3.99 -17.63 8.90
C ALA A 254 4.52 -16.84 10.12
N SER A 255 5.04 -15.64 9.89
CA SER A 255 5.69 -14.77 10.89
C SER A 255 5.27 -13.31 10.75
N ASP A 256 5.66 -12.47 11.72
CA ASP A 256 5.40 -11.03 11.68
C ASP A 256 6.40 -10.35 10.70
N PRO A 257 5.95 -9.84 9.54
CA PRO A 257 6.86 -9.23 8.57
C PRO A 257 7.36 -7.85 9.03
N LEU A 258 6.61 -7.13 9.87
CA LEU A 258 7.10 -5.89 10.48
C LEU A 258 8.20 -6.19 11.50
N ALA A 259 8.07 -7.27 12.28
CA ALA A 259 9.12 -7.69 13.19
C ALA A 259 10.38 -8.15 12.44
N ALA A 260 10.22 -8.86 11.31
CA ALA A 260 11.34 -9.23 10.44
C ALA A 260 12.04 -7.99 9.87
N MET A 261 11.27 -7.01 9.38
CA MET A 261 11.80 -5.72 8.92
C MET A 261 12.60 -5.00 10.02
N HIS A 262 12.07 -4.95 11.24
CA HIS A 262 12.74 -4.33 12.36
C HIS A 262 14.03 -5.06 12.77
N ALA A 263 13.97 -6.38 12.92
CA ALA A 263 15.11 -7.20 13.33
C ALA A 263 16.26 -7.19 12.31
N GLY A 264 15.93 -7.12 11.00
CA GLY A 264 16.91 -7.02 9.93
C GLY A 264 17.47 -5.61 9.70
N GLY A 265 16.95 -4.58 10.39
CA GLY A 265 17.35 -3.19 10.17
C GLY A 265 16.98 -2.66 8.78
N HIS A 266 15.97 -3.25 8.15
CA HIS A 266 15.56 -2.87 6.79
C HIS A 266 14.74 -1.57 6.81
N ALA A 267 14.85 -0.81 5.72
CA ALA A 267 14.13 0.45 5.53
C ALA A 267 13.01 0.35 4.48
N TYR A 268 13.10 -0.64 3.59
CA TYR A 268 12.13 -0.85 2.53
C TYR A 268 11.95 -2.33 2.24
N THR A 269 10.71 -2.75 2.01
CA THR A 269 10.41 -4.09 1.49
C THR A 269 9.56 -4.01 0.23
N PHE A 270 9.73 -4.99 -0.64
CA PHE A 270 8.92 -5.17 -1.85
C PHE A 270 8.50 -6.63 -1.98
N SER A 271 7.49 -6.92 -2.78
CA SER A 271 6.98 -8.29 -2.96
C SER A 271 7.50 -8.98 -4.23
N HIS A 272 7.63 -8.24 -5.32
CA HIS A 272 8.09 -8.71 -6.62
C HIS A 272 8.57 -7.55 -7.50
N LEU A 273 9.19 -7.88 -8.64
CA LEU A 273 9.61 -6.92 -9.66
C LEU A 273 8.73 -7.05 -10.90
N LEU A 274 8.25 -5.93 -11.44
CA LEU A 274 7.58 -5.87 -12.74
C LEU A 274 8.05 -4.65 -13.53
N PRO A 275 8.05 -4.70 -14.87
CA PRO A 275 8.29 -3.52 -15.69
C PRO A 275 7.06 -2.60 -15.73
N ASP A 276 7.27 -1.28 -15.72
CA ASP A 276 6.21 -0.30 -16.00
C ASP A 276 5.93 -0.18 -17.52
N LEU A 277 4.79 0.41 -17.84
CA LEU A 277 4.41 0.83 -19.19
C LEU A 277 5.19 2.10 -19.58
N PRO A 278 6.01 2.08 -20.66
CA PRO A 278 6.82 3.25 -21.06
C PRO A 278 6.00 4.53 -21.28
N GLY A 279 4.76 4.39 -21.79
CA GLY A 279 3.86 5.52 -22.04
C GLY A 279 3.35 6.20 -20.76
N ALA A 280 3.45 5.54 -19.61
CA ALA A 280 2.97 6.08 -18.35
C ALA A 280 4.05 6.85 -17.60
N VAL A 281 5.29 6.36 -17.64
CA VAL A 281 6.48 6.98 -17.05
C VAL A 281 7.19 7.93 -18.01
N LYS A 282 6.43 8.55 -18.92
CA LYS A 282 6.98 9.50 -19.91
C LYS A 282 7.77 10.61 -19.21
N HIS A 283 9.00 10.84 -19.66
CA HIS A 283 9.97 11.79 -19.11
C HIS A 283 10.41 11.58 -17.66
N PHE A 284 9.87 10.57 -16.95
CA PHE A 284 10.21 10.34 -15.55
C PHE A 284 11.71 10.13 -15.35
N TRP A 285 12.32 9.26 -16.16
CA TRP A 285 13.74 8.97 -16.08
C TRP A 285 14.62 10.17 -16.46
N ASP A 286 14.23 10.94 -17.47
CA ASP A 286 14.95 12.16 -17.88
C ASP A 286 15.05 13.15 -16.71
N TYR A 287 13.92 13.41 -16.02
CA TYR A 287 13.89 14.28 -14.85
C TYR A 287 14.62 13.67 -13.64
N SER A 288 14.60 12.35 -13.48
CA SER A 288 15.37 11.65 -12.45
C SER A 288 16.88 11.84 -12.67
N LEU A 289 17.36 11.70 -13.91
CA LEU A 289 18.76 11.95 -14.27
C LEU A 289 19.15 13.43 -14.07
N MET A 290 18.25 14.36 -14.37
CA MET A 290 18.47 15.79 -14.09
C MET A 290 18.62 16.04 -12.59
N TYR A 291 17.76 15.46 -11.76
CA TYR A 291 17.88 15.54 -10.31
C TYR A 291 19.21 14.97 -9.81
N MET A 292 19.55 13.76 -10.24
CA MET A 292 20.81 13.10 -9.88
C MET A 292 22.00 13.98 -10.24
N ARG A 293 22.02 14.57 -11.44
CA ARG A 293 23.08 15.49 -11.88
C ARG A 293 23.16 16.75 -11.02
N MET A 294 22.03 17.33 -10.60
CA MET A 294 22.01 18.52 -9.74
C MET A 294 22.41 18.23 -8.29
N LYS A 295 22.35 16.96 -7.87
CA LYS A 295 22.71 16.50 -6.52
C LYS A 295 24.03 15.72 -6.48
N ASP A 296 24.78 15.71 -7.58
CA ASP A 296 26.03 14.96 -7.74
C ASP A 296 25.88 13.46 -7.42
N ILE A 297 24.75 12.86 -7.78
CA ILE A 297 24.46 11.43 -7.64
C ILE A 297 24.83 10.72 -8.95
N ASP A 298 25.68 9.70 -8.88
CA ASP A 298 25.95 8.83 -10.03
C ASP A 298 24.76 7.88 -10.25
N PRO A 299 24.13 7.85 -11.44
CA PRO A 299 23.06 6.88 -11.75
C PRO A 299 23.52 5.42 -11.68
N ARG A 300 24.82 5.15 -11.52
CA ARG A 300 25.41 3.83 -11.28
C ARG A 300 26.12 3.75 -9.92
N GLY A 301 25.88 4.70 -9.03
CA GLY A 301 26.60 4.86 -7.78
C GLY A 301 26.32 3.74 -6.77
N THR A 302 25.12 3.16 -6.82
CA THR A 302 24.67 2.13 -5.87
C THR A 302 24.48 0.78 -6.54
N GLU A 303 24.59 -0.31 -5.76
CA GLU A 303 24.28 -1.65 -6.23
C GLU A 303 22.81 -1.81 -6.66
N ILE A 304 21.91 -1.07 -6.01
CA ILE A 304 20.49 -1.11 -6.34
C ILE A 304 20.24 -0.43 -7.69
N LEU A 305 20.74 0.78 -7.93
CA LEU A 305 20.51 1.47 -9.22
C LEU A 305 21.04 0.66 -10.41
N ARG A 306 22.19 0.00 -10.26
CA ARG A 306 22.76 -0.86 -11.32
C ARG A 306 21.81 -1.99 -11.79
N GLN A 307 20.83 -2.38 -10.97
CA GLN A 307 19.81 -3.35 -11.37
C GLN A 307 18.73 -2.75 -12.28
N PHE A 308 18.58 -1.42 -12.25
CA PHE A 308 17.55 -0.68 -12.96
C PHE A 308 18.08 0.09 -14.17
N VAL A 309 19.37 0.42 -14.22
CA VAL A 309 19.98 1.08 -15.38
C VAL A 309 20.83 0.15 -16.22
N ARG A 310 20.74 0.32 -17.54
CA ARG A 310 21.61 -0.34 -18.51
C ARG A 310 23.03 0.21 -18.41
N GLU A 311 24.03 -0.67 -18.53
CA GLU A 311 25.44 -0.30 -18.38
C GLU A 311 25.92 0.64 -19.49
N GLU A 312 25.40 0.50 -20.71
CA GLU A 312 25.93 1.19 -21.89
C GLU A 312 25.58 2.68 -21.92
N ASP A 313 24.36 3.03 -21.51
CA ASP A 313 23.77 4.35 -21.78
C ASP A 313 22.95 4.91 -20.61
N VAL A 314 23.03 4.28 -19.43
CA VAL A 314 22.30 4.63 -18.21
C VAL A 314 20.79 4.76 -18.41
N GLN A 315 20.23 4.08 -19.42
CA GLN A 315 18.78 4.05 -19.62
C GLN A 315 18.13 3.15 -18.58
N TRP A 316 17.04 3.63 -17.99
CA TRP A 316 16.22 2.82 -17.09
C TRP A 316 15.56 1.67 -17.86
N ASN A 317 15.63 0.46 -17.32
CA ASN A 317 15.06 -0.75 -17.88
C ASN A 317 13.57 -0.95 -17.57
N TYR A 318 12.92 0.08 -16.99
CA TYR A 318 11.52 0.10 -16.57
C TYR A 318 11.15 -0.84 -15.42
N GLN A 319 12.08 -1.64 -14.88
CA GLN A 319 11.79 -2.52 -13.75
C GLN A 319 11.51 -1.70 -12.48
N LEU A 320 10.55 -2.19 -11.69
CA LEU A 320 10.02 -1.55 -10.51
C LEU A 320 9.89 -2.53 -9.36
N TYR A 321 10.22 -2.07 -8.16
CA TYR A 321 9.71 -2.68 -6.94
C TYR A 321 8.20 -2.48 -6.87
N MET A 322 7.46 -3.58 -6.87
CA MET A 322 6.02 -3.56 -6.68
C MET A 322 5.70 -3.29 -5.21
N ASN A 323 4.83 -2.30 -4.97
CA ASN A 323 4.49 -1.77 -3.66
C ASN A 323 2.98 -1.84 -3.34
N ASP A 324 2.24 -2.65 -4.10
CA ASP A 324 0.89 -3.11 -3.79
C ASP A 324 0.82 -3.80 -2.40
N ILE A 325 1.94 -4.40 -2.00
CA ILE A 325 2.27 -4.73 -0.62
C ILE A 325 3.73 -4.37 -0.31
N GLU A 326 3.91 -3.45 0.63
CA GLU A 326 5.23 -2.98 1.05
C GLU A 326 5.25 -2.73 2.56
N ILE A 327 6.45 -2.71 3.14
CA ILE A 327 6.69 -2.21 4.48
C ILE A 327 7.80 -1.17 4.38
N VAL A 328 7.55 -0.02 5.00
CA VAL A 328 8.44 1.14 4.95
C VAL A 328 8.88 1.54 6.35
N GLN A 329 10.14 1.93 6.50
CA GLN A 329 10.60 2.65 7.68
C GLN A 329 10.31 4.14 7.51
N LEU A 330 9.31 4.63 8.24
CA LEU A 330 8.74 5.96 8.05
C LEU A 330 9.77 7.08 8.16
N ASP A 331 10.75 6.98 9.06
CA ASP A 331 11.78 8.01 9.23
C ASP A 331 12.67 8.19 8.00
N TRP A 332 12.98 7.11 7.27
CA TRP A 332 13.74 7.23 6.01
C TRP A 332 12.89 7.91 4.94
N PHE A 333 11.62 7.55 4.83
CA PHE A 333 10.70 8.18 3.87
C PHE A 333 10.33 9.63 4.25
N ARG A 334 10.50 10.02 5.51
CA ARG A 334 10.37 11.42 5.98
C ARG A 334 11.66 12.23 5.85
N SER A 335 12.78 11.57 5.56
CA SER A 335 14.08 12.22 5.50
C SER A 335 14.16 13.25 4.37
N ASP A 336 15.05 14.23 4.55
CA ASP A 336 15.26 15.28 3.57
C ASP A 336 15.61 14.76 2.17
N PRO A 337 16.51 13.77 1.98
CA PRO A 337 16.82 13.25 0.63
C PRO A 337 15.59 12.72 -0.11
N TYR A 338 14.77 11.89 0.55
CA TYR A 338 13.57 11.33 -0.06
C TYR A 338 12.55 12.43 -0.39
N GLN A 339 12.26 13.28 0.61
CA GLN A 339 11.24 14.31 0.47
C GLN A 339 11.66 15.44 -0.49
N ASP A 340 12.95 15.73 -0.61
CA ASP A 340 13.48 16.67 -1.60
C ASP A 340 13.30 16.14 -3.03
N TYR A 341 13.55 14.86 -3.27
CA TYR A 341 13.30 14.23 -4.56
C TYR A 341 11.81 14.23 -4.93
N PHE A 342 10.94 13.85 -3.98
CA PHE A 342 9.50 13.91 -4.18
C PHE A 342 9.04 15.34 -4.53
N ARG A 343 9.45 16.35 -3.75
CA ARG A 343 9.10 17.76 -4.02
C ARG A 343 9.62 18.25 -5.37
N TYR A 344 10.82 17.83 -5.77
CA TYR A 344 11.35 18.12 -7.09
C TYR A 344 10.44 17.54 -8.18
N LEU A 345 10.09 16.26 -8.12
CA LEU A 345 9.20 15.62 -9.09
C LEU A 345 7.81 16.26 -9.11
N ASP A 346 7.26 16.57 -7.93
CA ASP A 346 5.95 17.20 -7.80
C ASP A 346 5.92 18.60 -8.42
N SER A 347 7.02 19.36 -8.29
CA SER A 347 7.15 20.70 -8.88
C SER A 347 7.13 20.72 -10.42
N ILE A 348 7.44 19.59 -11.06
CA ILE A 348 7.43 19.44 -12.52
C ILE A 348 6.02 19.15 -13.03
N GLY A 349 5.15 18.62 -12.17
CA GLY A 349 3.76 18.29 -12.51
C GLY A 349 3.60 16.98 -13.29
N GLY A 350 4.62 16.11 -13.32
CA GLY A 350 4.58 14.86 -14.09
C GLY A 350 3.55 13.83 -13.57
N PHE A 351 3.20 13.87 -12.28
CA PHE A 351 2.06 13.10 -11.75
C PHE A 351 0.74 13.41 -12.46
N TRP A 352 0.58 14.66 -12.89
CA TRP A 352 -0.66 15.19 -13.46
C TRP A 352 -0.63 15.21 -14.99
N LEU A 353 0.47 15.68 -15.59
CA LEU A 353 0.59 15.77 -17.05
C LEU A 353 0.91 14.41 -17.70
N HIS A 354 1.29 13.42 -16.90
CA HIS A 354 1.54 12.03 -17.29
C HIS A 354 0.88 11.08 -16.26
N ARG A 355 1.44 9.87 -16.06
CA ARG A 355 1.09 8.94 -14.98
C ARG A 355 2.37 8.46 -14.33
N TRP A 356 3.07 9.35 -13.62
CA TRP A 356 4.19 8.92 -12.80
C TRP A 356 3.65 8.12 -11.62
N GLY A 357 3.89 6.81 -11.64
CA GLY A 357 3.45 5.90 -10.59
C GLY A 357 4.36 5.99 -9.37
N ASP A 358 3.80 5.77 -8.19
CA ASP A 358 4.57 5.72 -6.95
C ASP A 358 5.60 4.60 -6.95
N HIS A 359 5.32 3.44 -7.54
CA HIS A 359 6.32 2.39 -7.78
C HIS A 359 7.63 2.93 -8.37
N ALA A 360 7.54 3.81 -9.39
CA ALA A 360 8.70 4.39 -10.06
C ALA A 360 9.46 5.36 -9.15
N VAL A 361 8.73 6.21 -8.43
CA VAL A 361 9.32 7.12 -7.45
C VAL A 361 10.03 6.34 -6.35
N ARG A 362 9.37 5.32 -5.79
CA ARG A 362 9.92 4.42 -4.76
C ARG A 362 11.19 3.74 -5.24
N THR A 363 11.13 3.08 -6.40
CA THR A 363 12.24 2.30 -6.95
C THR A 363 13.49 3.16 -7.15
N ILE A 364 13.33 4.32 -7.78
CA ILE A 364 14.47 5.20 -8.06
C ILE A 364 14.99 5.87 -6.76
N ALA A 365 14.12 6.29 -5.85
CA ALA A 365 14.55 6.87 -4.56
C ALA A 365 15.29 5.86 -3.68
N VAL A 366 14.76 4.64 -3.57
CA VAL A 366 15.42 3.52 -2.88
C VAL A 366 16.76 3.22 -3.54
N GLY A 367 16.80 3.16 -4.86
CA GLY A 367 18.02 2.99 -5.63
C GLY A 367 19.08 4.03 -5.29
N MET A 368 18.72 5.31 -5.23
CA MET A 368 19.70 6.38 -5.01
C MET A 368 20.38 6.32 -3.64
N TRP A 369 19.67 5.95 -2.57
CA TRP A 369 20.17 6.20 -1.22
C TRP A 369 20.14 5.02 -0.25
N LEU A 370 19.41 3.94 -0.52
CA LEU A 370 19.47 2.78 0.36
C LEU A 370 20.63 1.84 -0.04
N PRO A 371 21.40 1.36 0.94
CA PRO A 371 22.27 0.21 0.72
C PRO A 371 21.41 -1.05 0.54
N LYS A 372 21.91 -2.01 -0.24
CA LYS A 372 21.15 -3.22 -0.62
C LYS A 372 20.66 -4.01 0.59
N GLU A 373 21.45 -4.06 1.67
CA GLU A 373 21.14 -4.78 2.90
C GLU A 373 19.95 -4.18 3.65
N ARG A 374 19.57 -2.93 3.36
CA ARG A 374 18.38 -2.28 3.92
C ARG A 374 17.13 -2.45 3.07
N VAL A 375 17.22 -3.19 1.96
CA VAL A 375 16.10 -3.56 1.10
C VAL A 375 15.88 -5.06 1.18
N TYR A 376 14.63 -5.46 1.45
CA TYR A 376 14.28 -6.85 1.70
C TYR A 376 13.11 -7.28 0.81
N GLU A 377 13.29 -8.37 0.06
CA GLU A 377 12.19 -9.01 -0.64
C GLU A 377 11.32 -9.75 0.38
N MET A 378 10.10 -9.26 0.57
CA MET A 378 9.18 -9.80 1.55
C MET A 378 8.60 -11.12 1.06
N ASP A 379 8.83 -12.20 1.80
CA ASP A 379 8.21 -13.51 1.56
C ASP A 379 6.94 -13.71 2.40
N VAL A 380 5.80 -13.27 1.85
CA VAL A 380 4.46 -13.49 2.39
C VAL A 380 3.53 -14.04 1.31
N PRO A 381 2.53 -14.87 1.65
CA PRO A 381 1.50 -15.24 0.68
C PRO A 381 0.76 -13.96 0.30
N TYR A 382 0.57 -13.70 -0.98
CA TYR A 382 -0.06 -12.46 -1.44
C TYR A 382 -0.81 -12.69 -2.74
N GLY A 383 -2.04 -12.17 -2.81
CA GLY A 383 -2.85 -12.12 -4.02
C GLY A 383 -3.27 -10.68 -4.29
N HIS A 384 -3.15 -10.25 -5.53
CA HIS A 384 -3.55 -8.94 -6.02
C HIS A 384 -3.80 -9.04 -7.52
N GLN A 385 -5.03 -8.74 -7.97
CA GLN A 385 -5.44 -8.92 -9.37
C GLN A 385 -5.08 -10.33 -9.90
N ASN A 386 -4.22 -10.40 -10.91
CA ASN A 386 -3.75 -11.65 -11.52
C ASN A 386 -2.40 -12.13 -10.98
N TYR A 387 -1.79 -11.38 -10.07
CA TYR A 387 -0.62 -11.81 -9.32
C TYR A 387 -1.03 -12.63 -8.09
N CYS A 388 -0.39 -13.78 -7.91
CA CYS A 388 -0.51 -14.57 -6.69
C CYS A 388 0.79 -15.30 -6.36
N ARG A 389 1.10 -15.40 -5.06
CA ARG A 389 2.18 -16.21 -4.50
C ARG A 389 1.75 -16.82 -3.17
N CYS A 390 2.17 -18.07 -2.88
CA CYS A 390 1.89 -18.76 -1.62
C CYS A 390 2.96 -18.61 -0.53
N SER A 391 4.11 -18.01 -0.82
CA SER A 391 5.33 -17.93 0.02
C SER A 391 6.07 -19.24 0.25
N ALA A 392 7.35 -19.15 0.62
CA ALA A 392 8.17 -20.33 0.91
C ALA A 392 7.72 -21.09 2.16
N ALA A 393 6.91 -20.47 3.02
CA ALA A 393 6.28 -21.14 4.17
C ALA A 393 5.19 -22.15 3.77
N HIS A 394 4.73 -22.12 2.52
CA HIS A 394 3.71 -23.01 1.98
C HIS A 394 4.21 -23.72 0.70
N PRO A 395 5.29 -24.51 0.79
CA PRO A 395 6.00 -25.03 -0.39
C PRO A 395 5.18 -26.02 -1.24
N ASN A 396 4.14 -26.61 -0.64
CA ASN A 396 3.28 -27.60 -1.29
C ASN A 396 1.96 -27.02 -1.80
N LEU A 397 1.74 -25.70 -1.64
CA LEU A 397 0.51 -25.05 -2.08
C LEU A 397 0.75 -24.27 -3.37
N THR A 398 -0.24 -24.27 -4.24
CA THR A 398 -0.26 -23.51 -5.49
C THR A 398 -1.36 -22.47 -5.48
N CYS A 399 -1.17 -21.39 -6.23
CA CYS A 399 -2.20 -20.38 -6.44
C CYS A 399 -3.31 -20.94 -7.32
N THR A 400 -4.51 -21.00 -6.75
CA THR A 400 -5.72 -21.51 -7.41
C THR A 400 -6.83 -20.48 -7.25
N ARG A 401 -7.76 -20.38 -8.21
CA ARG A 401 -8.93 -19.51 -8.03
C ARG A 401 -9.88 -20.14 -7.03
N GLU A 402 -10.54 -19.32 -6.22
CA GLU A 402 -11.47 -19.84 -5.20
C GLU A 402 -12.55 -20.72 -5.81
N GLU A 403 -13.06 -20.38 -6.99
CA GLU A 403 -14.10 -21.18 -7.68
C GLU A 403 -13.64 -22.61 -8.02
N ASP A 404 -12.36 -22.79 -8.34
CA ASP A 404 -11.80 -24.09 -8.74
C ASP A 404 -11.69 -25.06 -7.54
N VAL A 405 -11.69 -24.53 -6.32
CA VAL A 405 -11.68 -25.32 -5.08
C VAL A 405 -13.00 -25.23 -4.29
N GLY A 406 -14.09 -24.86 -4.98
CA GLY A 406 -15.44 -24.81 -4.41
C GLY A 406 -15.74 -23.59 -3.55
N GLY A 407 -14.87 -22.58 -3.56
CA GLY A 407 -15.06 -21.27 -2.96
C GLY A 407 -15.83 -20.29 -3.86
N LYS A 408 -15.97 -19.06 -3.36
CA LYS A 408 -16.58 -17.90 -4.04
C LYS A 408 -15.91 -16.66 -3.46
N PRO A 409 -15.74 -15.52 -4.19
CA PRO A 409 -15.88 -15.23 -5.64
C PRO A 409 -14.70 -15.68 -6.55
N PRO A 410 -14.88 -15.75 -7.88
CA PRO A 410 -13.93 -16.42 -8.80
C PRO A 410 -12.61 -15.66 -9.04
N ARG A 411 -12.61 -14.32 -8.93
CA ARG A 411 -11.41 -13.50 -9.16
C ARG A 411 -10.40 -13.54 -8.02
N TRP A 412 -10.68 -14.25 -6.94
CA TRP A 412 -9.81 -14.32 -5.78
C TRP A 412 -8.97 -15.59 -5.79
N TRP A 413 -7.77 -15.45 -5.27
CA TRP A 413 -6.77 -16.50 -5.16
C TRP A 413 -6.85 -17.15 -3.78
N VAL A 414 -6.54 -18.43 -3.75
CA VAL A 414 -6.29 -19.20 -2.55
C VAL A 414 -5.06 -20.08 -2.78
N CYS A 415 -4.30 -20.31 -1.72
CA CYS A 415 -3.26 -21.31 -1.74
C CYS A 415 -3.84 -22.64 -1.35
N ALA A 416 -3.90 -23.55 -2.30
CA ALA A 416 -4.48 -24.88 -2.15
C ALA A 416 -3.49 -25.96 -2.60
N GLU A 417 -3.71 -27.19 -2.14
CA GLU A 417 -3.00 -28.34 -2.69
C GLU A 417 -3.35 -28.46 -4.20
N PRO A 418 -2.40 -28.89 -5.04
CA PRO A 418 -2.68 -29.18 -6.44
C PRO A 418 -3.80 -30.23 -6.53
N GLY A 419 -4.86 -29.90 -7.28
CA GLY A 419 -6.04 -30.76 -7.48
C GLY A 419 -5.77 -31.99 -8.35
#